data_AF-A0A6I7QBS3-F1
#
_entry.id   AF-A0A6I7QBS3-F1
#
_cell.length_a   1.000
_cell.length_b   1.000
_cell.length_c   1.000
_cell.angle_alpha   90.00
_cell.angle_beta   90.00
_cell.angle_gamma   90.00
#
_symmetry.space_group_name_H-M   'P 1'
#
loop_
_entity.id
_entity.type
_entity.pdbx_description
1 polymer ?
#
loop_
_entity_poly.entity_id
_entity_poly.type
_entity_poly.pdbx_seq_one_letter_code
_entity_poly.pdbx_strand_id
1 'polypeptide(L)'
;MSSEPKKFTKEEKAAIALKAVSGDDAAKQELAEKHGVTVEIIEKWVRETGVQPVSEEDVNEVTLEASDDFKTSVDFGAVPDKLNYPRLVFWSIFGTAVIVVMIFALMAIYSYTIVGTEQQQSEVSLYFDINELQQRDQATLGSFGVVDPEERIYRIPIDSAITIMAQDTDD
;
A
#
# COMPACT_ATOMS: atom_id res chain seq x y z
N MET A 1 81.72 -0.95 17.82
CA MET A 1 80.45 -1.11 17.08
C MET A 1 79.47 -0.11 17.67
N SER A 2 79.03 0.85 16.86
CA SER A 2 78.18 1.97 17.31
C SER A 2 76.72 1.58 17.08
N SER A 3 76.05 1.16 18.14
CA SER A 3 74.61 0.91 18.13
C SER A 3 73.96 2.06 18.89
N GLU A 4 73.43 3.03 18.17
CA GLU A 4 72.68 4.14 18.76
C GLU A 4 71.53 3.59 19.64
N PRO A 5 71.25 4.19 20.82
CA PRO A 5 70.18 3.72 21.68
C PRO A 5 68.84 3.95 20.98
N LYS A 6 68.25 2.87 20.45
CA LYS A 6 66.90 2.85 19.90
C LYS A 6 65.94 3.42 20.94
N LYS A 7 65.33 4.57 20.66
CA LYS A 7 64.39 5.21 21.60
C LYS A 7 63.05 4.50 21.52
N PHE A 8 62.77 3.62 22.49
CA PHE A 8 61.48 2.97 22.63
C PHE A 8 60.45 3.93 23.24
N THR A 9 59.27 3.99 22.65
CA THR A 9 58.12 4.71 23.20
C THR A 9 57.57 4.00 24.45
N LYS A 10 56.78 4.70 25.27
CA LYS A 10 56.22 4.12 26.51
C LYS A 10 55.32 2.92 26.23
N GLU A 11 54.55 2.97 25.15
CA GLU A 11 53.65 1.90 24.71
C GLU A 11 54.43 0.65 24.26
N GLU A 12 55.51 0.84 23.50
CA GLU A 12 56.37 -0.27 23.06
C GLU A 12 57.05 -0.96 24.24
N LYS A 13 57.52 -0.19 25.23
CA LYS A 13 58.11 -0.75 26.46
C LYS A 13 57.10 -1.57 27.24
N ALA A 14 55.85 -1.10 27.34
CA ALA A 14 54.77 -1.83 28.02
C ALA A 14 54.40 -3.12 27.28
N ALA A 15 54.33 -3.10 25.95
CA ALA A 15 54.04 -4.27 25.14
C ALA A 15 55.15 -5.34 25.22
N ILE A 16 56.42 -4.92 25.25
CA ILE A 16 57.56 -5.83 25.42
C ILE A 16 57.59 -6.39 26.85
N ALA A 17 57.32 -5.55 27.86
CA ALA A 17 57.24 -5.96 29.26
C ALA A 17 56.14 -7.01 29.48
N LEU A 18 54.95 -6.83 28.91
CA LEU A 18 53.84 -7.78 29.04
C LEU A 18 54.20 -9.16 28.45
N LYS A 19 54.80 -9.17 27.25
CA LYS A 19 55.26 -10.42 26.61
C LYS A 19 56.38 -11.11 27.38
N ALA A 20 57.24 -10.34 28.04
CA ALA A 20 58.33 -10.86 28.86
C ALA A 20 57.84 -11.43 30.20
N VAL A 21 56.73 -10.92 30.72
CA VAL A 21 56.10 -11.39 31.96
C VAL A 21 55.27 -12.65 31.73
N SER A 22 54.67 -12.81 30.55
CA SER A 22 53.87 -13.99 30.20
C SER A 22 54.67 -15.14 29.58
N GLY A 23 55.99 -15.00 29.42
CA GLY A 23 56.86 -16.00 28.79
C GLY A 23 57.97 -16.52 29.71
N ASP A 24 58.45 -17.73 29.43
CA ASP A 24 59.59 -18.34 30.12
C ASP A 24 60.91 -17.58 29.88
N ASP A 25 61.94 -17.85 30.67
CA ASP A 25 63.24 -17.15 30.59
C ASP A 25 63.91 -17.25 29.20
N ALA A 26 63.64 -18.32 28.44
CA ALA A 26 64.07 -18.46 27.05
C ALA A 26 63.38 -17.44 26.11
N ALA A 27 62.09 -17.15 26.33
CA ALA A 27 61.34 -16.16 25.56
C ALA A 27 61.80 -14.72 25.86
N LYS A 28 62.26 -14.44 27.08
CA LYS A 28 62.87 -13.15 27.44
C LYS A 28 64.19 -12.93 26.69
N GLN A 29 64.97 -14.00 26.50
CA GLN A 29 66.23 -13.94 25.76
C GLN A 29 66.00 -13.75 24.26
N GLU A 30 64.99 -14.40 23.68
CA GLU A 30 64.59 -14.17 22.28
C GLU A 30 64.06 -12.73 22.07
N LEU A 31 63.26 -12.20 23.01
CA LEU A 31 62.76 -10.82 22.97
C LEU A 31 63.91 -9.81 23.08
N ALA A 32 64.90 -10.08 23.92
CA ALA A 32 66.12 -9.29 24.07
C ALA A 32 66.88 -9.19 22.75
N GLU A 33 67.13 -10.33 22.10
CA GLU A 33 67.81 -10.37 20.79
C GLU A 33 67.00 -9.68 19.69
N LYS A 34 65.69 -9.94 19.62
CA LYS A 34 64.78 -9.38 18.60
C LYS A 34 64.68 -7.86 18.67
N HIS A 35 64.68 -7.31 19.88
CA HIS A 35 64.58 -5.88 20.10
C HIS A 35 65.94 -5.20 20.28
N GLY A 36 67.05 -5.94 20.27
CA GLY A 36 68.40 -5.42 20.41
C GLY A 36 68.67 -4.80 21.79
N VAL A 37 68.03 -5.33 22.84
CA VAL A 37 68.13 -4.87 24.23
C VAL A 37 68.58 -6.01 25.13
N THR A 38 69.19 -5.71 26.27
CA THR A 38 69.55 -6.75 27.24
C THR A 38 68.34 -7.18 28.06
N VAL A 39 68.36 -8.41 28.58
CA VAL A 39 67.31 -8.95 29.46
C VAL A 39 67.09 -8.04 30.68
N GLU A 40 68.17 -7.45 31.22
CA GLU A 40 68.12 -6.48 32.33
C GLU A 40 67.28 -5.22 32.00
N ILE A 41 67.31 -4.75 30.75
CA ILE A 41 66.51 -3.59 30.33
C ILE A 41 65.03 -3.97 30.26
N ILE A 42 64.72 -5.18 29.82
CA ILE A 42 63.35 -5.71 29.78
C ILE A 42 62.81 -5.87 31.20
N GLU A 43 63.59 -6.44 32.13
CA GLU A 43 63.20 -6.55 33.54
C GLU A 43 62.99 -5.19 34.20
N LYS A 44 63.82 -4.20 33.85
CA LYS A 44 63.62 -2.82 34.29
C LYS A 44 62.32 -2.25 33.76
N TRP A 45 61.95 -2.51 32.50
CA TRP A 45 60.67 -2.07 31.94
C TRP A 45 59.48 -2.78 32.57
N VAL A 46 59.58 -4.07 32.88
CA VAL A 46 58.55 -4.81 33.65
C VAL A 46 58.32 -4.13 35.01
N ARG A 47 59.39 -3.78 35.71
CA ARG A 47 59.29 -3.09 37.01
C ARG A 47 58.77 -1.65 36.88
N GLU A 48 59.16 -0.91 35.86
CA GLU A 48 58.72 0.47 35.61
C GLU A 48 57.25 0.55 35.15
N THR A 49 56.78 -0.45 34.40
CA THR A 49 55.41 -0.49 33.88
C THR A 49 54.42 -1.16 34.84
N GLY A 50 54.91 -1.89 35.84
CA GLY A 50 54.08 -2.52 36.86
C GLY A 50 53.19 -3.65 36.33
N VAL A 51 53.51 -4.19 35.14
CA VAL A 51 52.74 -5.27 34.52
C VAL A 51 52.95 -6.55 35.33
N GLN A 52 51.87 -7.05 35.93
CA GLN A 52 51.87 -8.34 36.62
C GLN A 52 51.44 -9.44 35.66
N PRO A 53 51.95 -10.68 35.80
CA PRO A 53 51.44 -11.81 35.06
C PRO A 53 49.99 -12.02 35.49
N VAL A 54 49.07 -11.94 34.54
CA VAL A 54 47.70 -12.40 34.76
C VAL A 54 47.81 -13.91 34.92
N SER A 55 47.72 -14.39 36.15
CA SER A 55 47.61 -15.81 36.45
C SER A 55 46.42 -16.38 35.68
N GLU A 56 46.60 -17.50 34.98
CA GLU A 56 45.50 -18.21 34.31
C GLU A 56 44.43 -18.71 35.31
N GLU A 57 44.66 -18.60 36.62
CA GLU A 57 43.66 -18.86 37.66
C GLU A 57 42.70 -17.68 37.92
N ASP A 58 42.96 -16.50 37.36
CA ASP A 58 42.08 -15.32 37.38
C ASP A 58 41.27 -15.16 36.07
N VAL A 59 41.07 -16.26 35.33
CA VAL A 59 40.00 -16.33 34.33
C VAL A 59 38.68 -16.41 35.09
N ASN A 60 38.22 -15.25 35.56
CA ASN A 60 36.81 -15.08 35.91
C ASN A 60 36.02 -15.64 34.74
N GLU A 61 35.25 -16.70 35.00
CA GLU A 61 34.26 -17.22 34.08
C GLU A 61 33.38 -16.03 33.67
N VAL A 62 33.65 -15.46 32.50
CA VAL A 62 32.86 -14.37 31.96
C VAL A 62 31.56 -15.02 31.50
N THR A 63 30.65 -15.25 32.43
CA THR A 63 29.24 -15.47 32.14
C THR A 63 28.75 -14.20 31.46
N LEU A 64 28.79 -14.20 30.14
CA LEU A 64 28.05 -13.27 29.31
C LEU A 64 26.57 -13.55 29.57
N GLU A 65 26.01 -12.84 30.54
CA GLU A 65 24.56 -12.75 30.69
C GLU A 65 24.05 -12.08 29.41
N ALA A 66 23.57 -12.91 28.47
CA ALA A 66 22.97 -12.43 27.25
C ALA A 66 21.76 -11.59 27.67
N SER A 67 21.87 -10.27 27.54
CA SER A 67 20.73 -9.39 27.78
C SER A 67 19.58 -9.83 26.87
N ASP A 68 18.34 -9.64 27.33
CA ASP A 68 17.15 -9.97 26.52
C ASP A 68 17.19 -9.31 25.12
N ASP A 69 17.86 -8.16 25.02
CA ASP A 69 18.13 -7.44 23.77
C ASP A 69 19.08 -8.20 22.82
N PHE A 70 20.10 -8.89 23.34
CA PHE A 70 21.00 -9.73 22.55
C PHE A 70 20.26 -10.96 22.01
N LYS A 71 19.44 -11.60 22.83
CA LYS A 71 18.63 -12.74 22.40
C LYS A 71 17.64 -12.35 21.30
N THR A 72 16.98 -11.21 21.47
CA THR A 72 16.02 -10.69 20.47
C THR A 72 16.72 -10.33 19.15
N SER A 73 17.95 -9.80 19.18
CA SER A 73 18.67 -9.44 17.96
C SER A 73 19.25 -10.65 17.21
N VAL A 74 19.59 -11.73 17.91
CA VAL A 74 20.00 -13.02 17.30
C VAL A 74 18.79 -13.72 16.66
N ASP A 75 17.63 -13.73 17.31
CA ASP A 75 16.44 -14.43 16.80
C ASP A 75 15.75 -13.68 15.64
N PHE A 76 15.71 -12.34 15.66
CA PHE A 76 14.93 -11.55 14.69
C PHE A 76 15.77 -10.78 13.66
N GLY A 77 17.11 -10.78 13.77
CA GLY A 77 17.97 -9.94 12.93
C GLY A 77 17.86 -8.45 13.27
N ALA A 78 18.67 -7.62 12.60
CA ALA A 78 19.09 -6.29 13.04
C ALA A 78 17.99 -5.24 13.36
N VAL A 79 16.70 -5.49 13.15
CA VAL A 79 15.62 -4.66 13.69
C VAL A 79 14.39 -5.55 13.92
N PRO A 80 13.90 -5.73 15.17
CA PRO A 80 12.62 -6.38 15.39
C PRO A 80 11.51 -5.49 14.81
N ASP A 81 10.78 -6.02 13.84
CA ASP A 81 9.68 -5.31 13.18
C ASP A 81 8.52 -5.12 14.16
N LYS A 82 8.44 -3.93 14.78
CA LYS A 82 7.36 -3.55 15.69
C LYS A 82 6.16 -3.06 14.88
N LEU A 83 5.55 -3.95 14.10
CA LEU A 83 4.31 -3.65 13.38
C LEU A 83 3.18 -3.36 14.36
N ASN A 84 2.51 -2.23 14.17
CA ASN A 84 1.29 -1.90 14.91
C ASN A 84 0.10 -2.64 14.29
N TYR A 85 -0.03 -3.93 14.62
CA TYR A 85 -1.13 -4.78 14.14
C TYR A 85 -2.53 -4.19 14.38
N PRO A 86 -2.85 -3.57 15.54
CA PRO A 86 -4.15 -2.94 15.73
C PRO A 86 -4.46 -1.87 14.69
N ARG A 87 -3.48 -1.01 14.39
CA ARG A 87 -3.63 0.04 13.36
C ARG A 87 -3.76 -0.58 11.98
N LEU A 88 -2.97 -1.59 11.66
CA LEU A 88 -2.98 -2.25 10.34
C LEU A 88 -4.33 -2.94 10.08
N VAL A 89 -4.85 -3.68 11.05
CA VAL A 89 -6.15 -4.34 10.96
C VAL A 89 -7.28 -3.32 10.85
N PHE A 90 -7.23 -2.24 11.63
CA PHE A 90 -8.21 -1.15 11.53
C PHE A 90 -8.28 -0.56 10.12
N TRP A 91 -7.13 -0.18 9.55
CA TRP A 91 -7.08 0.39 8.20
C TRP A 91 -7.48 -0.61 7.11
N SER A 92 -7.16 -1.89 7.30
CA SER A 92 -7.59 -2.95 6.38
C SER A 92 -9.11 -3.09 6.36
N ILE A 93 -9.74 -3.23 7.51
CA ILE A 93 -11.20 -3.35 7.63
C ILE A 93 -11.89 -2.07 7.13
N PHE A 94 -11.37 -0.90 7.51
CA PHE A 94 -11.90 0.38 7.06
C PHE A 94 -11.83 0.51 5.53
N GLY A 95 -10.70 0.17 4.92
CA GLY A 95 -10.54 0.17 3.47
C GLY A 95 -11.52 -0.76 2.77
N THR A 96 -11.70 -1.98 3.29
CA THR A 96 -12.68 -2.94 2.74
C THR A 96 -14.10 -2.39 2.85
N ALA A 97 -14.48 -1.80 3.99
CA ALA A 97 -15.81 -1.23 4.18
C ALA A 97 -16.12 -0.09 3.21
N VAL A 98 -15.15 0.81 2.97
CA VAL A 98 -15.29 1.91 2.01
C VAL A 98 -15.54 1.39 0.59
N ILE A 99 -14.81 0.35 0.17
CA ILE A 99 -14.99 -0.27 -1.16
C ILE A 99 -16.40 -0.87 -1.28
N VAL A 100 -16.88 -1.56 -0.25
CA VAL A 100 -18.23 -2.13 -0.25
C VAL A 100 -19.30 -1.04 -0.39
N VAL A 101 -19.20 0.05 0.37
CA VAL A 101 -20.13 1.19 0.26
C VAL A 101 -20.10 1.80 -1.15
N MET A 102 -18.91 1.93 -1.74
CA MET A 102 -18.76 2.42 -3.11
C MET A 102 -19.46 1.53 -4.14
N ILE A 103 -19.36 0.21 -4.01
CA ILE A 103 -20.07 -0.74 -4.88
C ILE A 103 -21.59 -0.58 -4.75
N PHE A 104 -22.11 -0.45 -3.53
CA PHE A 104 -23.54 -0.19 -3.32
C PHE A 104 -23.99 1.13 -3.93
N ALA A 105 -23.19 2.19 -3.80
CA ALA A 105 -23.48 3.49 -4.44
C ALA A 105 -23.55 3.36 -5.97
N LEU A 106 -22.62 2.63 -6.58
CA LEU A 106 -22.64 2.38 -8.03
C LEU A 106 -23.88 1.60 -8.47
N MET A 107 -24.26 0.56 -7.73
CA MET A 107 -25.51 -0.18 -8.00
C MET A 107 -26.74 0.71 -7.91
N ALA A 108 -26.81 1.57 -6.89
CA ALA A 108 -27.92 2.51 -6.73
C ALA A 108 -28.00 3.50 -7.91
N ILE A 109 -26.86 4.09 -8.31
CA ILE A 109 -26.79 5.00 -9.47
C ILE A 109 -27.21 4.28 -10.75
N TYR A 110 -26.73 3.06 -10.96
CA TYR A 110 -27.10 2.24 -12.13
C TYR A 110 -28.61 1.99 -12.18
N SER A 111 -29.21 1.57 -11.06
CA SER A 111 -30.66 1.33 -10.98
C SER A 111 -31.47 2.60 -11.25
N TYR A 112 -31.06 3.74 -10.69
CA TYR A 112 -31.72 5.03 -10.92
C TYR A 112 -31.62 5.47 -12.38
N THR A 113 -30.45 5.25 -12.99
CA THR A 113 -30.19 5.66 -14.38
C THR A 113 -31.02 4.83 -15.35
N ILE A 114 -31.03 3.51 -15.22
CA ILE A 114 -31.82 2.64 -16.11
C ILE A 114 -33.31 2.92 -15.98
N VAL A 115 -33.84 2.93 -14.76
CA VAL A 115 -35.27 3.17 -14.53
C VAL A 115 -35.69 4.55 -15.04
N GLY A 116 -34.87 5.58 -14.83
CA GLY A 116 -35.13 6.92 -15.34
C GLY A 116 -35.14 6.98 -16.87
N THR A 117 -34.22 6.28 -17.53
CA THR A 117 -34.18 6.22 -19.00
C THR A 117 -35.33 5.44 -19.61
N GLU A 118 -35.75 4.34 -18.99
CA GLU A 118 -36.91 3.55 -19.43
C GLU A 118 -38.21 4.36 -19.29
N GLN A 119 -38.38 5.08 -18.17
CA GLN A 119 -39.53 5.95 -17.97
C GLN A 119 -39.59 7.07 -19.01
N GLN A 120 -38.48 7.78 -19.25
CA GLN A 120 -38.43 8.83 -20.26
C GLN A 120 -38.72 8.31 -21.68
N GLN A 121 -38.20 7.14 -22.05
CA GLN A 121 -38.49 6.56 -23.37
C GLN A 121 -39.95 6.14 -23.49
N SER A 122 -40.55 5.60 -22.44
CA SER A 122 -41.97 5.22 -22.44
C SER A 122 -42.90 6.43 -22.57
N GLU A 123 -42.60 7.54 -21.90
CA GLU A 123 -43.38 8.78 -21.99
C GLU A 123 -43.27 9.41 -23.38
N VAL A 124 -42.07 9.42 -23.96
CA VAL A 124 -41.85 9.96 -25.31
C VAL A 124 -42.55 9.09 -26.37
N SER A 125 -42.48 7.76 -26.25
CA SER A 125 -43.20 6.83 -27.13
C SER A 125 -44.71 7.06 -27.07
N LEU A 126 -45.28 7.16 -25.86
CA LEU A 126 -46.70 7.46 -25.67
C LEU A 126 -47.11 8.76 -26.36
N TYR A 127 -46.28 9.79 -26.30
CA TYR A 127 -46.57 11.08 -26.92
C TYR A 127 -46.56 11.02 -28.45
N PHE A 128 -45.62 10.27 -29.04
CA PHE A 128 -45.56 10.05 -30.48
C PHE A 128 -46.75 9.22 -30.97
N ASP A 129 -47.07 8.12 -30.26
CA ASP A 129 -48.20 7.25 -30.59
C ASP A 129 -49.53 8.02 -30.55
N ILE A 130 -49.73 8.89 -29.56
CA ILE A 130 -50.95 9.72 -29.45
C ILE A 130 -51.06 10.72 -30.61
N ASN A 131 -49.97 11.39 -30.97
CA ASN A 131 -49.97 12.35 -32.08
C ASN A 131 -50.23 11.67 -33.43
N GLU A 132 -49.63 10.49 -33.66
CA GLU A 132 -49.87 9.72 -34.87
C GLU A 132 -51.32 9.21 -34.94
N LEU A 133 -51.87 8.74 -33.81
CA LEU A 133 -53.27 8.35 -33.72
C LEU A 133 -54.21 9.51 -34.03
N GLN A 134 -53.95 10.70 -33.47
CA GLN A 134 -54.75 11.90 -33.73
C GLN A 134 -54.68 12.34 -35.19
N GLN A 135 -53.50 12.30 -35.81
CA GLN A 135 -53.36 12.63 -37.23
C GLN A 135 -54.06 11.62 -38.14
N ARG A 136 -53.96 10.32 -37.82
CA ARG A 136 -54.66 9.26 -38.56
C ARG A 136 -56.16 9.39 -38.40
N ASP A 137 -56.66 9.67 -37.21
CA ASP A 137 -58.08 9.85 -36.94
C ASP A 137 -58.59 11.12 -37.63
N GLN A 138 -57.82 12.21 -37.63
CA GLN A 138 -58.18 13.44 -38.35
C GLN A 138 -58.17 13.25 -39.87
N ALA A 139 -57.21 12.50 -40.42
CA ALA A 139 -57.19 12.13 -41.82
C ALA A 139 -58.36 11.20 -42.18
N THR A 140 -58.73 10.29 -41.28
CA THR A 140 -59.86 9.37 -41.44
C THR A 140 -61.19 10.13 -41.40
N LEU A 141 -61.40 11.00 -40.42
CA LEU A 141 -62.58 11.86 -40.31
C LEU A 141 -62.68 12.89 -41.45
N GLY A 142 -61.55 13.37 -41.97
CA GLY A 142 -61.48 14.29 -43.10
C GLY A 142 -61.53 13.63 -44.49
N SER A 143 -61.37 12.30 -44.60
CA SER A 143 -61.30 11.59 -45.90
C SER A 143 -62.54 10.79 -46.25
N PHE A 144 -63.55 10.70 -45.40
CA PHE A 144 -64.81 10.04 -45.75
C PHE A 144 -65.76 10.94 -46.55
N GLY A 145 -65.37 11.16 -47.80
CA GLY A 145 -66.26 11.35 -48.94
C GLY A 145 -66.09 10.20 -49.94
N VAL A 146 -65.89 8.97 -49.45
CA VAL A 146 -65.67 7.81 -50.32
C VAL A 146 -67.02 7.38 -50.88
N VAL A 147 -67.25 7.72 -52.15
CA VAL A 147 -68.31 7.13 -52.97
C VAL A 147 -67.97 5.64 -53.10
N ASP A 148 -68.76 4.75 -52.52
CA ASP A 148 -68.74 3.33 -52.86
C ASP A 148 -69.63 3.11 -54.10
N PRO A 149 -69.06 2.98 -55.30
CA PRO A 149 -69.83 2.84 -56.53
C PRO A 149 -70.50 1.47 -56.65
N GLU A 150 -70.12 0.48 -55.84
CA GLU A 150 -70.67 -0.88 -55.89
C GLU A 150 -71.90 -1.04 -54.99
N GLU A 151 -71.88 -0.47 -53.77
CA GLU A 151 -73.01 -0.59 -52.83
C GLU A 151 -74.09 0.50 -52.98
N ARG A 152 -73.87 1.57 -53.76
CA ARG A 152 -74.79 2.73 -53.91
C ARG A 152 -75.23 3.38 -52.59
N ILE A 153 -74.48 3.21 -51.51
CA ILE A 153 -74.78 3.83 -50.22
C ILE A 153 -73.96 5.12 -50.12
N TYR A 154 -74.65 6.26 -50.13
CA TYR A 154 -74.02 7.58 -49.96
C TYR A 154 -74.00 7.96 -48.48
N ARG A 155 -72.81 8.09 -47.88
CA ARG A 155 -72.64 8.53 -46.49
C ARG A 155 -72.18 9.99 -46.52
N ILE A 156 -73.05 10.89 -46.06
CA ILE A 156 -72.76 12.31 -45.91
C ILE A 156 -72.36 12.60 -44.45
N PRO A 157 -71.37 13.49 -44.21
CA PRO A 157 -71.05 13.96 -42.87
C PRO A 157 -72.31 14.55 -42.20
N ILE A 158 -72.47 14.34 -40.89
CA ILE A 158 -73.67 14.80 -40.16
C ILE A 158 -73.85 16.31 -40.33
N ASP A 159 -72.78 17.11 -40.30
CA ASP A 159 -72.86 18.56 -40.44
C ASP A 159 -73.31 19.00 -41.84
N SER A 160 -72.82 18.33 -42.88
CA SER A 160 -73.28 18.56 -44.26
C SER A 160 -74.72 18.07 -44.46
N ALA A 161 -75.09 16.95 -43.84
CA ALA A 161 -76.45 16.42 -43.87
C ALA A 161 -77.43 17.36 -43.16
N ILE A 162 -77.04 17.95 -42.02
CA ILE A 162 -77.82 18.97 -41.31
C ILE A 162 -78.02 20.20 -42.19
N THR A 163 -76.97 20.65 -42.88
CA THR A 163 -77.05 21.82 -43.77
C THR A 163 -77.96 21.57 -44.96
N ILE A 164 -77.87 20.39 -45.58
CA ILE A 164 -78.74 19.98 -46.69
C ILE A 164 -80.19 19.85 -46.22
N MET A 165 -80.43 19.19 -45.07
CA MET A 165 -81.78 19.08 -44.50
C MET A 165 -82.35 20.46 -44.18
N ALA A 166 -81.57 21.36 -43.60
CA ALA A 166 -82.02 22.72 -43.28
C ALA A 166 -82.37 23.53 -44.54
N GLN A 167 -81.63 23.37 -45.63
CA GLN A 167 -81.92 24.04 -46.90
C GLN A 167 -83.12 23.42 -47.65
N ASP A 168 -83.30 22.09 -47.58
CA ASP A 168 -84.46 21.40 -48.18
C ASP A 168 -85.78 21.65 -47.42
N THR A 169 -85.72 22.17 -46.19
CA THR A 169 -86.95 22.48 -45.41
C THR A 169 -87.51 23.89 -45.71
N ASP A 170 -86.79 24.70 -46.50
CA ASP A 170 -87.15 26.10 -46.81
C ASP A 170 -87.74 26.30 -48.24
N ASP A 171 -88.08 25.22 -48.96
CA ASP A 171 -88.87 25.20 -50.21
C ASP A 171 -90.23 24.48 -50.01
#